data_AF-A0A5K7X4V3-F1
#
_entry.id   AF-A0A5K7X4V3-F1
#
_cell.length_a   1.000
_cell.length_b   1.000
_cell.length_c   1.000
_cell.angle_alpha   90.00
_cell.angle_beta   90.00
_cell.angle_gamma   90.00
#
_symmetry.space_group_name_H-M   'P 1'
#
loop_
_entity.id
_entity.type
_entity.pdbx_description
1 polymer ?
#
loop_
_entity_poly.entity_id
_entity_poly.type
_entity_poly.pdbx_seq_one_letter_code
_entity_poly.pdbx_strand_id
1 'polypeptide(L)' 'MGKMSIEIREEVLKWPNSFYDRGKKEGIEQGIEEGIEQGERKAKEQFARKLLQKGMGHAEISELTGLSDKEIIKLEDQNG' A
#
# COMPACT_ATOMS: atom_id res chain seq x y z
N MET A 1 -10.43 -34.64 15.51
CA MET A 1 -10.64 -33.20 15.86
C MET A 1 -12.09 -32.85 15.56
N GLY A 2 -12.91 -32.69 16.60
CA GLY A 2 -14.34 -32.39 16.44
C GLY A 2 -14.52 -30.98 15.89
N LYS A 3 -15.37 -30.82 14.87
CA LYS A 3 -15.76 -29.51 14.36
C LYS A 3 -16.49 -28.78 15.48
N MET A 4 -15.93 -27.67 15.93
CA MET A 4 -16.58 -26.75 16.86
C MET A 4 -17.89 -26.25 16.24
N SER A 5 -19.01 -26.40 16.93
CA SER A 5 -20.31 -25.97 16.42
C SER A 5 -20.31 -24.46 16.15
N ILE A 6 -21.12 -24.01 15.20
CA ILE A 6 -21.24 -22.59 14.85
C ILE A 6 -21.64 -21.77 16.09
N GLU A 7 -22.48 -22.34 16.96
CA GLU A 7 -22.90 -21.74 18.23
C GLU A 7 -21.73 -21.51 19.21
N ILE A 8 -20.78 -22.46 19.31
CA ILE A 8 -19.59 -22.30 20.15
C ILE A 8 -18.67 -21.20 19.58
N ARG A 9 -18.61 -21.01 18.26
CA ARG A 9 -17.81 -19.92 17.66
C ARG A 9 -18.31 -18.54 18.07
N GLU A 10 -19.62 -18.34 18.09
CA GLU A 10 -20.23 -17.07 18.47
C GLU A 10 -20.06 -16.76 19.96
N GLU A 11 -20.13 -17.77 20.83
CA GLU A 11 -19.88 -17.62 22.27
C GLU A 11 -18.40 -17.31 22.59
N VAL A 12 -17.45 -17.92 21.86
CA VAL A 12 -16.01 -17.63 21.99
C VAL A 12 -15.68 -16.19 21.57
N LEU A 13 -16.43 -15.60 20.63
CA LEU A 13 -16.30 -14.19 20.23
C LEU A 13 -16.80 -13.20 21.30
N LYS A 14 -17.68 -13.63 22.21
CA LYS A 14 -18.21 -12.81 23.31
C LYS A 14 -17.31 -12.79 24.54
N TRP A 15 -16.38 -13.74 24.66
CA TRP A 15 -15.34 -13.66 25.69
C TRP A 15 -14.49 -12.41 25.43
N PRO A 16 -13.87 -11.81 26.45
CA PRO A 16 -12.89 -10.73 26.26
C PRO A 16 -11.70 -11.28 25.47
N ASN A 17 -11.88 -11.40 24.16
CA ASN A 17 -10.97 -12.10 23.29
C ASN A 17 -9.93 -11.09 22.84
N SER A 18 -9.12 -10.69 23.82
CA SER A 18 -8.06 -9.70 23.68
C SER A 18 -7.12 -10.02 22.51
N PHE A 19 -7.00 -11.29 22.12
CA PHE A 19 -6.25 -11.72 20.95
C PHE A 19 -6.97 -11.41 19.63
N TYR A 20 -8.28 -11.62 19.56
CA TYR A 20 -9.07 -11.26 18.37
C TYR A 20 -9.10 -9.75 18.15
N ASP A 21 -9.35 -8.98 19.20
CA ASP A 21 -9.37 -7.52 19.11
C ASP A 21 -7.99 -6.94 18.77
N ARG A 22 -6.91 -7.52 19.35
CA ARG A 22 -5.53 -7.17 18.98
C ARG A 22 -5.25 -7.49 17.52
N GLY A 23 -5.54 -8.72 17.07
CA GLY A 23 -5.31 -9.11 15.68
C GLY A 23 -6.11 -8.29 14.68
N LYS A 24 -7.36 -7.95 15.01
CA LYS A 24 -8.19 -7.06 14.18
C LYS A 24 -7.59 -5.65 14.13
N LYS A 25 -7.17 -5.10 15.27
CA LYS A 25 -6.55 -3.78 15.34
C LYS A 25 -5.25 -3.73 14.54
N GLU A 26 -4.35 -4.69 14.76
CA GLU A 26 -3.07 -4.82 14.05
C GLU A 26 -3.28 -4.96 12.54
N GLY A 27 -4.22 -5.81 12.11
CA GLY A 27 -4.52 -5.98 10.68
C GLY A 27 -5.09 -4.71 10.03
N ILE A 28 -5.91 -3.94 10.74
CA ILE A 28 -6.40 -2.64 10.25
C ILE A 28 -5.26 -1.63 10.16
N GLU A 29 -4.40 -1.56 11.18
CA GLU A 29 -3.26 -0.64 11.23
C GLU A 29 -2.27 -0.92 10.09
N GLN A 30 -1.88 -2.19 9.90
CA GLN A 30 -1.03 -2.63 8.78
C GLN A 30 -1.67 -2.32 7.42
N GLY A 31 -2.96 -2.63 7.25
CA GLY A 31 -3.66 -2.37 5.99
C GLY A 31 -3.74 -0.87 5.64
N ILE A 32 -3.89 -0.01 6.65
CA ILE A 32 -3.85 1.45 6.46
C ILE A 32 -2.45 1.91 6.09
N GLU A 33 -1.42 1.46 6.80
CA GLU A 33 -0.01 1.81 6.52
C GLU A 33 0.40 1.40 5.10
N GLU A 34 0.16 0.15 4.72
CA GLU A 34 0.44 -0.35 3.37
C GLU A 34 -0.36 0.42 2.31
N GLY A 35 -1.63 0.74 2.60
CA GLY A 35 -2.48 1.51 1.69
C GLY A 35 -1.96 2.92 1.44
N ILE A 36 -1.47 3.60 2.48
CA ILE A 36 -0.88 4.94 2.39
C ILE A 36 0.41 4.88 1.56
N GLU A 37 1.33 3.96 1.89
CA GLU A 37 2.62 3.84 1.17
C GLU A 37 2.41 3.54 -0.32
N GLN A 38 1.51 2.60 -0.63
CA GLN A 38 1.17 2.27 -2.03
C GLN A 38 0.51 3.46 -2.75
N GLY A 39 -0.34 4.21 -2.06
CA GLY A 39 -1.00 5.39 -2.60
C GLY A 39 0.00 6.49 -2.94
N GLU A 40 0.90 6.83 -2.02
CA GLU A 40 1.95 7.82 -2.22
C GLU A 40 2.88 7.42 -3.37
N ARG A 41 3.30 6.15 -3.43
CA ARG A 41 4.14 5.63 -4.51
C ARG A 41 3.46 5.78 -5.87
N LYS A 42 2.21 5.32 -5.99
CA LYS A 42 1.43 5.42 -7.24
C LYS A 42 1.23 6.87 -7.67
N ALA A 43 0.99 7.78 -6.73
CA ALA A 43 0.84 9.20 -7.03
C ALA A 43 2.14 9.81 -7.59
N LYS A 44 3.29 9.51 -6.98
CA LYS A 44 4.61 9.95 -7.48
C LYS A 44 4.89 9.43 -8.89
N GLU A 45 4.65 8.14 -9.13
CA GLU A 45 4.87 7.53 -10.45
C GLU A 45 3.94 8.11 -11.53
N GLN A 46 2.65 8.28 -11.23
CA GLN A 46 1.70 8.90 -12.15
C GLN A 46 2.07 10.34 -12.48
N PHE A 47 2.54 11.09 -11.48
CA PHE A 47 3.01 12.46 -11.69
C PHE A 47 4.26 12.47 -12.57
N ALA A 48 5.27 11.65 -12.27
CA ALA A 48 6.48 11.51 -13.10
C ALA A 48 6.17 11.14 -14.55
N ARG A 49 5.25 10.20 -14.80
CA ARG A 49 4.82 9.83 -16.16
C ARG A 49 4.24 11.02 -16.92
N LYS A 50 3.44 11.87 -16.28
CA LYS A 50 2.89 13.10 -16.90
C LYS A 50 3.98 14.12 -17.21
N LEU A 51 5.02 14.21 -16.38
CA LEU A 51 6.16 15.10 -16.62
C LEU A 51 7.04 14.60 -17.77
N LEU A 52 7.30 13.29 -17.83
CA LEU A 52 8.00 12.65 -18.97
C LEU A 52 7.24 12.89 -20.29
N GLN A 53 5.92 12.72 -20.30
CA GLN A 53 5.09 13.01 -21.48
C GLN A 53 5.13 14.48 -21.93
N LYS A 54 5.51 15.39 -21.03
CA LYS A 54 5.71 16.82 -21.33
C LYS A 54 7.14 17.13 -21.78
N GLY A 55 8.02 16.13 -21.88
CA GLY A 55 9.42 16.28 -22.28
C GLY A 55 10.32 16.88 -21.21
N MET A 56 9.92 16.81 -19.94
CA MET A 56 10.73 17.30 -18.81
C MET A 56 11.94 16.39 -18.58
N GLY A 57 13.10 16.97 -18.22
CA GLY A 57 14.32 16.23 -17.99
C GLY A 57 14.30 15.40 -16.70
N HIS A 58 15.06 14.31 -16.65
CA HIS A 58 15.05 13.36 -15.53
C HIS A 58 15.47 14.01 -14.19
N ALA A 59 16.45 14.92 -14.22
CA ALA A 59 16.91 15.62 -13.00
C ALA A 59 15.79 16.47 -12.36
N GLU A 60 15.02 17.20 -13.17
CA GLU A 60 13.89 18.01 -12.69
C GLU A 60 12.75 17.13 -12.18
N ILE A 61 12.47 16.01 -12.86
CA ILE A 61 11.46 15.04 -12.41
C ILE A 61 11.87 14.41 -11.07
N SER A 62 13.15 14.07 -10.91
CA SER A 62 13.71 13.53 -9.67
C SER A 62 13.52 14.51 -8.52
N GLU A 63 13.82 15.80 -8.73
CA GLU A 63 13.63 16.86 -7.74
C GLU A 63 12.14 17.04 -7.36
N LEU A 64 11.23 17.04 -8.34
CA LEU A 64 9.80 17.28 -8.10
C LEU A 64 9.05 16.09 -7.51
N THR A 65 9.50 14.87 -7.77
CA THR A 65 8.78 13.64 -7.37
C THR A 65 9.45 12.88 -6.23
N GLY A 66 10.74 13.15 -5.99
CA GLY A 66 11.58 12.39 -5.07
C GLY A 66 11.87 10.97 -5.55
N LEU A 67 11.62 10.64 -6.82
CA LEU A 67 12.00 9.37 -7.43
C LEU A 67 13.45 9.42 -7.88
N SER A 68 14.17 8.31 -7.75
CA SER A 68 15.53 8.19 -8.28
C SER A 68 15.55 8.12 -9.81
N ASP A 69 16.67 8.48 -10.41
CA ASP A 69 16.86 8.38 -11.87
C ASP A 69 16.56 6.97 -12.40
N LYS A 70 16.92 5.93 -11.64
CA LYS A 70 16.62 4.54 -11.99
C LYS A 70 15.12 4.25 -12.06
N GLU A 71 14.34 4.81 -11.13
CA GLU A 71 12.89 4.68 -11.13
C GLU A 71 12.28 5.43 -12.31
N ILE A 72 12.77 6.64 -12.60
CA ILE A 72 12.30 7.45 -13.73
C ILE A 72 12.58 6.76 -15.07
N ILE A 73 13.79 6.24 -15.28
CA ILE A 73 14.15 5.48 -16.49
C ILE A 73 13.23 4.27 -16.65
N LYS A 74 12.99 3.52 -15.57
CA LYS A 74 12.06 2.39 -15.61
C LYS A 74 10.63 2.80 -15.99
N LEU A 75 10.16 3.97 -15.54
CA LEU A 75 8.84 4.48 -15.92
C LEU A 75 8.78 4.90 -17.39
N GLU A 76 9.87 5.45 -17.93
CA GLU A 76 10.01 5.82 -19.34
C GLU A 76 9.97 4.58 -20.25
N ASP A 77 10.75 3.53 -19.91
CA ASP A 77 10.77 2.27 -20.67
C ASP A 77 9.40 1.56 -20.70
N GLN A 78 8.57 1.78 -19.68
CA GLN A 78 7.22 1.22 -19.59
C GLN A 78 6.15 2.04 -20.34
N ASN A 79 6.50 3.24 -20.83
CA ASN A 79 5.64 4.08 -21.65
C ASN A 79 5.95 3.94 -23.16
N GLY A 80 7.01 3.20 -23.52
CA GLY A 80 7.41 2.90 -24.90
C GLY A 80 6.66 1.73 -25.53
#